data_AF-A0A7K4JUM6-F1
#
_entry.id   AF-A0A7K4JUM6-F1
#
_cell.length_a   1.000
_cell.length_b   1.000
_cell.length_c   1.000
_cell.angle_alpha   90.00
_cell.angle_beta   90.00
_cell.angle_gamma   90.00
#
_symmetry.space_group_name_H-M   'P 1'
#
loop_
_entity.id
_entity.type
_entity.pdbx_description
1 polymer ?
#
loop_
_entity_poly.entity_id
_entity_poly.type
_entity_poly.pdbx_seq_one_letter_code
_entity_poly.pdbx_strand_id
1 'polypeptide(L)' 'PRVCRPPPGHEEVGVVSLKHLYEVALAKARDPAVVARGTPLPTLLGALVGTARSLGLRVVPR' A
#
# COMPACT_ATOMS: atom_id res chain seq x y z
N PRO A 1 -26.99 7.87 10.81
CA PRO A 1 -26.39 8.68 9.73
C PRO A 1 -25.38 7.85 8.91
N ARG A 2 -25.74 7.49 7.67
CA ARG A 2 -24.79 6.87 6.73
C ARG A 2 -23.90 7.99 6.19
N VAL A 3 -22.68 8.10 6.69
CA VAL A 3 -21.69 9.03 6.13
C VAL A 3 -21.31 8.48 4.76
N CYS A 4 -21.77 9.13 3.70
CA CYS A 4 -21.27 8.90 2.35
C CYS A 4 -19.80 9.32 2.33
N ARG A 5 -18.89 8.34 2.37
CA ARG A 5 -17.45 8.58 2.27
C ARG A 5 -17.18 9.30 0.94
N PRO A 6 -16.35 10.37 0.91
CA PRO A 6 -16.00 11.02 -0.34
C PRO A 6 -15.39 10.00 -1.31
N PRO A 7 -15.61 10.16 -2.63
CA PRO A 7 -15.07 9.25 -3.62
C PRO A 7 -13.54 9.14 -3.47
N PRO A 8 -12.97 7.92 -3.49
CA PRO A 8 -11.53 7.74 -3.37
C PRO A 8 -10.82 8.56 -4.45
N GLY A 9 -9.93 9.47 -4.05
CA GLY A 9 -9.16 10.32 -4.94
C GLY A 9 -9.42 11.83 -4.85
N HIS A 10 -10.40 12.30 -4.08
CA HIS A 10 -10.68 13.74 -3.93
C HIS A 10 -10.01 14.41 -2.72
N GLU A 11 -9.50 13.63 -1.76
CA GLU A 11 -8.86 14.14 -0.54
C GLU A 11 -7.67 13.24 -0.17
N GLU A 12 -6.48 13.81 0.03
CA GLU A 12 -5.33 13.05 0.55
C GLU A 12 -5.62 12.67 2.01
N VAL A 13 -5.88 11.39 2.24
CA VAL A 13 -6.23 10.86 3.58
C VAL A 13 -5.00 10.80 4.48
N GLY A 14 -3.79 10.79 3.90
CA GLY A 14 -2.54 10.79 4.64
C GLY A 14 -1.30 10.62 3.76
N VAL A 15 -0.13 10.69 4.40
CA VAL A 15 1.18 10.56 3.75
C VAL A 15 1.90 9.31 4.28
N VAL A 16 2.51 8.54 3.38
CA VAL A 16 3.31 7.36 3.71
C VAL A 16 4.67 7.42 3.00
N SER A 17 5.74 7.00 3.68
CA SER A 17 7.07 6.94 3.07
C SER A 17 7.33 5.58 2.41
N LEU A 18 8.30 5.54 1.50
CA LEU A 18 8.78 4.27 0.92
C LEU A 18 9.32 3.32 2.00
N LYS A 19 9.94 3.83 3.06
CA LYS A 19 10.38 3.03 4.20
C LYS A 19 9.22 2.26 4.85
N HIS A 20 8.10 2.93 5.12
CA HIS A 20 6.93 2.26 5.71
C HIS A 20 6.37 1.19 4.76
N LEU A 21 6.32 1.46 3.46
CA LEU A 21 5.88 0.47 2.47
C LEU A 21 6.84 -0.74 2.39
N TYR A 22 8.13 -0.53 2.58
CA TYR A 22 9.13 -1.60 2.64
C TYR A 22 8.93 -2.51 3.85
N GLU A 23 8.69 -1.94 5.03
CA GLU A 23 8.39 -2.71 6.24
C GLU A 23 7.11 -3.54 6.08
N VAL A 24 6.06 -2.96 5.48
CA VAL A 24 4.83 -3.69 5.14
C VAL A 24 5.09 -4.79 4.11
N ALA A 25 5.91 -4.53 3.08
CA ALA A 25 6.28 -5.52 2.08
C ALA A 25 7.05 -6.71 2.68
N LEU A 26 7.97 -6.44 3.62
CA LEU A 26 8.70 -7.48 4.34
C LEU A 26 7.77 -8.35 5.20
N ALA A 27 6.82 -7.74 5.91
CA ALA A 27 5.81 -8.48 6.66
C ALA A 27 4.93 -9.33 5.72
N LYS A 28 4.51 -8.75 4.58
CA LYS A 28 3.66 -9.42 3.59
C LYS A 28 4.39 -10.53 2.83
N ALA A 29 5.71 -10.41 2.63
CA ALA A 29 6.52 -11.44 2.00
C ALA A 29 6.61 -12.74 2.83
N ARG A 30 6.32 -12.68 4.14
CA ARG A 30 6.26 -13.86 5.03
C ARG A 30 4.88 -14.55 5.01
N ASP A 31 3.88 -13.95 4.38
CA ASP A 31 2.55 -14.53 4.25
C ASP A 31 2.62 -15.84 3.43
N PRO A 32 2.10 -16.97 3.93
CA PRO A 32 2.17 -18.25 3.22
C PRO A 32 1.63 -18.20 1.80
N ALA A 33 0.58 -17.40 1.54
CA ALA A 33 0.01 -17.26 0.21
C ALA A 33 0.93 -16.51 -0.76
N VAL A 34 1.78 -15.63 -0.24
CA VAL A 34 2.77 -14.87 -1.02
C VAL A 34 4.03 -15.70 -1.23
N VAL A 35 4.48 -16.41 -0.19
CA VAL A 35 5.61 -17.35 -0.26
C VAL A 35 5.32 -18.46 -1.27
N ALA A 36 4.12 -19.05 -1.23
CA ALA A 36 3.71 -20.09 -2.18
C ALA A 36 3.70 -19.59 -3.64
N ARG A 37 3.46 -18.29 -3.87
CA ARG A 37 3.49 -17.67 -5.20
C ARG A 37 4.90 -17.26 -5.63
N GLY A 38 5.89 -17.28 -4.74
CA GLY A 38 7.26 -16.83 -5.03
C GLY A 38 7.34 -15.38 -5.51
N THR A 39 6.42 -14.51 -5.07
CA THR A 39 6.37 -13.13 -5.57
C THR A 39 7.56 -12.32 -5.04
N PRO A 40 8.37 -11.71 -5.92
CA PRO A 40 9.54 -10.96 -5.47
C PRO A 40 9.14 -9.64 -4.82
N LEU A 41 9.98 -9.17 -3.88
CA LEU A 41 9.70 -8.01 -3.05
C LEU A 41 9.46 -6.69 -3.83
N PRO A 42 10.15 -6.39 -4.95
CA PRO A 42 9.85 -5.22 -5.78
C PRO A 42 8.42 -5.25 -6.38
N THR A 43 7.93 -6.43 -6.74
CA THR A 43 6.56 -6.60 -7.27
C THR A 43 5.51 -6.35 -6.18
N LEU A 44 5.75 -6.85 -4.96
CA LEU A 44 4.93 -6.55 -3.78
C LEU A 44 4.90 -5.06 -3.47
N LEU A 45 6.05 -4.39 -3.50
CA LEU A 45 6.14 -2.95 -3.29
C LEU A 45 5.35 -2.16 -4.34
N GLY A 46 5.45 -2.53 -5.62
CA GLY A 46 4.66 -1.90 -6.68
C GLY A 46 3.15 -2.04 -6.44
N ALA A 47 2.69 -3.23 -6.04
CA ALA A 47 1.29 -3.48 -5.69
C ALA A 47 0.84 -2.67 -4.46
N LEU A 48 1.70 -2.55 -3.45
CA LEU A 48 1.43 -1.75 -2.25
C LEU A 48 1.37 -0.25 -2.55
N VAL A 49 2.22 0.26 -3.44
CA VAL A 49 2.14 1.66 -3.92
C VAL A 49 0.82 1.91 -4.64
N GLY A 50 0.39 0.99 -5.52
CA GLY A 50 -0.92 1.07 -6.19
C GLY A 50 -2.09 1.07 -5.20
N THR A 51 -2.00 0.23 -4.17
CA THR A 51 -2.99 0.15 -3.09
C THR A 51 -3.04 1.46 -2.30
N ALA A 52 -1.89 2.00 -1.91
CA ALA A 52 -1.79 3.28 -1.19
C ALA A 52 -2.44 4.43 -1.99
N ARG A 53 -2.14 4.54 -3.29
CA ARG A 53 -2.75 5.54 -4.17
C ARG A 53 -4.27 5.39 -4.27
N SER A 54 -4.76 4.15 -4.39
CA SER A 54 -6.20 3.86 -4.47
C SER A 54 -6.94 4.21 -3.18
N LEU A 55 -6.24 4.16 -2.04
CA LEU A 55 -6.77 4.59 -0.74
C LEU A 55 -6.73 6.11 -0.51
N GLY A 56 -6.14 6.87 -1.44
CA GLY A 56 -5.92 8.31 -1.29
C GLY A 56 -4.70 8.67 -0.43
N LEU A 57 -3.71 7.77 -0.34
CA LEU A 57 -2.45 8.03 0.35
C LEU A 57 -1.39 8.57 -0.62
N ARG A 58 -0.68 9.61 -0.19
CA ARG A 58 0.48 10.14 -0.90
C ARG A 58 1.74 9.39 -0.51
N VAL A 59 2.41 8.77 -1.49
CA VAL A 59 3.70 8.10 -1.28
C VAL A 59 4.84 9.09 -1.49
N VAL A 60 5.71 9.25 -0.50
CA VAL A 60 6.88 10.13 -0.56
C VAL A 60 8.20 9.35 -0.44
N PRO A 61 9.24 9.72 -1.21
CA PRO A 61 10.58 9.19 -1.03
C PRO A 61 11.23 9.90 0.17
N ARG A 62 11.19 9.25 1.34
CA ARG A 62 11.83 9.72 2.57
C ARG A 62 12.52 8.57 3.27
#